data_AF-A0A8H8NYS1-F1
#
_entry.id   AF-A0A8H8NYS1-F1
#
_cell.length_a   1.000
_cell.length_b   1.000
_cell.length_c   1.000
_cell.angle_alpha   90.00
_cell.angle_beta   90.00
_cell.angle_gamma   90.00
#
_symmetry.space_group_name_H-M   'P 1'
#
loop_
_entity.id
_entity.type
_entity.pdbx_description
1 polymer ?
#
loop_
_entity_poly.entity_id
_entity_poly.type
_entity_poly.pdbx_seq_one_letter_code
_entity_poly.pdbx_strand_id
1 'polypeptide(L)'
;MNLRACSRALPRVGTVCRSGRSFAQQTRLGSSQSHHDSHADTETYPPEGFNFAFWRRTVLVVGGAFAFYNFAPSAASAEEKVNALTQYLTISREEGKRATDTHLALAKADADARILTDGATKPPVIRLRNPTVFENASPHCLGVGQQADLSDLRIKTDGQ
;
A
#
# COMPACT_ATOMS: atom_id res chain seq x y z
N MET A 1 -4.74 -31.79 -46.03
CA MET A 1 -3.95 -30.54 -45.91
C MET A 1 -3.77 -30.25 -44.43
N ASN A 2 -2.53 -30.31 -43.94
CA ASN A 2 -2.22 -30.28 -42.51
C ASN A 2 -2.03 -28.83 -42.04
N LEU A 3 -2.89 -28.37 -41.14
CA LEU A 3 -2.75 -27.05 -40.49
C LEU A 3 -1.73 -27.16 -39.35
N ARG A 4 -0.50 -26.72 -39.61
CA ARG A 4 0.50 -26.51 -38.56
C ARG A 4 0.14 -25.24 -37.79
N ALA A 5 -0.29 -25.39 -36.54
CA ALA A 5 -0.38 -24.30 -35.58
C ALA A 5 1.04 -23.87 -35.19
N CYS A 6 1.46 -22.68 -35.62
CA CYS A 6 2.69 -22.05 -35.15
C CYS A 6 2.43 -21.39 -33.79
N SER A 7 2.68 -22.11 -32.70
CA SER A 7 2.73 -21.55 -31.35
C SER A 7 3.95 -20.64 -31.23
N ARG A 8 3.73 -19.32 -31.27
CA ARG A 8 4.77 -18.31 -31.07
C ARG A 8 4.97 -18.14 -29.55
N ALA A 9 5.99 -18.79 -29.01
CA ALA A 9 6.41 -18.58 -27.62
C ALA A 9 6.99 -17.18 -27.47
N LEU A 10 6.38 -16.35 -26.61
CA LEU A 10 6.92 -15.04 -26.25
C LEU A 10 8.16 -15.23 -25.36
N PRO A 11 9.26 -14.51 -25.61
CA PRO A 11 10.42 -14.55 -24.73
C PRO A 11 10.07 -13.89 -23.39
N ARG A 12 10.07 -14.70 -22.33
CA ARG A 12 9.98 -14.23 -20.95
C ARG A 12 11.29 -13.50 -20.63
N VAL A 13 11.28 -12.17 -20.72
CA VAL A 13 12.38 -11.33 -20.23
C VAL A 13 12.38 -11.45 -18.71
N GLY A 14 13.25 -12.31 -18.19
CA GLY A 14 13.54 -12.38 -16.77
C GLY A 14 14.32 -11.15 -16.36
N THR A 15 13.68 -10.25 -15.60
CA THR A 15 14.39 -9.22 -14.85
C THR A 15 15.26 -9.90 -13.80
N VAL A 16 16.56 -9.97 -14.07
CA VAL A 16 17.55 -10.33 -13.05
C VAL A 16 17.64 -9.14 -12.10
N CYS A 17 16.84 -9.15 -11.04
CA CYS A 17 17.07 -8.30 -9.88
C CYS A 17 18.40 -8.75 -9.27
N ARG A 18 19.48 -8.01 -9.54
CA ARG A 18 20.71 -8.10 -8.76
C ARG A 18 20.35 -7.71 -7.33
N SER A 19 20.10 -8.71 -6.49
CA SER A 19 20.02 -8.55 -5.04
C SER A 19 21.40 -8.10 -4.58
N GLY A 20 21.59 -6.78 -4.54
CA GLY A 20 22.70 -6.18 -3.83
C GLY A 20 22.60 -6.65 -2.39
N ARG A 21 23.67 -7.25 -1.89
CA ARG A 21 23.85 -7.51 -0.46
C ARG A 21 23.82 -6.17 0.25
N SER A 22 22.63 -5.72 0.63
CA SER A 22 22.48 -4.73 1.69
C SER A 22 23.01 -5.40 2.94
N PHE A 23 24.18 -4.97 3.40
CA PHE A 23 24.54 -5.09 4.81
C PHE A 23 23.52 -4.24 5.57
N ALA A 24 22.35 -4.81 5.82
CA ALA A 24 21.47 -4.33 6.86
C ALA A 24 22.20 -4.63 8.18
N GLN A 25 22.94 -3.65 8.69
CA GLN A 25 23.24 -3.61 10.12
C GLN A 25 21.90 -3.50 10.84
N GLN A 26 21.33 -4.67 11.13
CA GLN A 26 20.18 -4.79 12.01
C GLN A 26 20.66 -4.43 13.41
N THR A 27 20.46 -3.18 13.82
CA THR A 27 20.51 -2.79 15.22
C THR A 27 19.31 -3.42 15.91
N ARG A 28 19.47 -4.68 16.33
CA ARG A 28 18.55 -5.30 17.28
C ARG A 28 18.67 -4.51 18.58
N LEU A 29 17.74 -3.58 18.81
CA LEU A 29 17.37 -3.19 20.17
C LEU A 29 16.70 -4.41 20.78
N GLY A 30 17.52 -5.33 21.30
CA GLY A 30 17.06 -6.44 22.11
C GLY A 30 16.42 -5.86 23.35
N SER A 31 15.12 -6.06 23.52
CA SER A 31 14.43 -5.85 24.79
C SER A 31 14.97 -6.89 25.77
N SER A 32 16.04 -6.55 26.49
CA SER A 32 16.55 -7.35 27.59
C SER A 32 15.59 -7.19 28.77
N GLN A 33 14.97 -8.30 29.09
CA GLN A 33 14.14 -8.58 30.25
C GLN A 33 14.74 -7.97 31.52
N SER A 34 13.91 -7.19 32.22
CA SER A 34 14.22 -6.48 33.46
C SER A 34 14.55 -7.46 34.59
N HIS A 35 15.83 -7.58 34.91
CA HIS A 35 16.28 -8.04 36.22
C HIS A 35 16.78 -6.82 37.00
N HIS A 36 16.03 -6.45 38.03
CA HIS A 36 16.41 -5.40 38.97
C HIS A 36 17.55 -5.94 39.84
N ASP A 37 18.79 -5.57 39.51
CA ASP A 37 19.91 -5.69 40.43
C ASP A 37 20.30 -4.27 40.87
N SER A 38 20.11 -4.00 42.16
CA SER A 38 20.28 -2.69 42.78
C SER A 38 21.73 -2.48 43.21
N HIS A 39 22.64 -2.46 42.24
CA HIS A 39 23.98 -1.95 42.44
C HIS A 39 24.04 -0.53 41.88
N ALA A 40 24.28 0.42 42.79
CA ALA A 40 24.59 1.80 42.44
C ALA A 40 25.97 1.86 41.78
N ASP A 41 26.05 1.37 40.53
CA ASP A 41 27.18 1.61 39.68
C ASP A 41 27.19 3.11 39.36
N THR A 42 28.22 3.78 39.84
CA THR A 42 28.48 5.18 39.51
C THR A 42 28.97 5.22 38.07
N GLU A 43 28.04 5.07 37.13
CA GLU A 43 28.24 5.20 35.69
C GLU A 43 28.82 6.59 35.41
N THR A 44 30.15 6.65 35.31
CA THR A 44 30.87 7.88 35.00
C THR A 44 30.73 8.11 33.50
N TYR A 45 29.71 8.86 33.11
CA TYR A 45 29.52 9.25 31.73
C TYR A 45 30.69 10.13 31.27
N PRO A 46 31.23 9.91 30.06
CA PRO A 46 32.22 10.81 29.49
C PRO A 46 31.60 12.22 29.37
N PRO A 47 32.33 13.28 29.75
CA PRO A 47 31.78 14.64 29.77
C PRO A 47 31.38 15.04 28.35
N GLU A 48 30.09 15.25 28.12
CA GLU A 48 29.53 15.66 26.84
C GLU A 48 29.75 17.16 26.58
N GLY A 49 30.50 17.50 25.52
CA GLY A 49 30.88 18.87 25.17
C GLY A 49 30.59 19.20 23.71
N PHE A 50 30.72 20.46 23.33
CA PHE A 50 30.45 20.91 21.95
C PHE A 50 31.47 20.44 20.91
N ASN A 51 32.50 19.67 21.31
CA ASN A 51 33.54 19.11 20.44
C ASN A 51 33.38 17.60 20.19
N PHE A 52 32.21 17.01 20.46
CA PHE A 52 31.95 15.64 20.03
C PHE A 52 31.83 15.52 18.51
N ALA A 53 32.09 14.32 18.00
CA ALA A 53 32.02 14.02 16.56
C ALA A 53 30.67 14.38 15.94
N PHE A 54 29.58 14.31 16.71
CA PHE A 54 28.25 14.77 16.31
C PHE A 54 28.23 16.28 16.04
N TRP A 55 28.61 17.11 17.01
CA TRP A 55 28.62 18.56 16.90
C TRP A 55 29.60 19.08 15.84
N ARG A 56 30.78 18.46 15.73
CA ARG A 56 31.74 18.83 14.68
C ARG A 56 31.19 18.55 13.28
N ARG A 57 30.50 17.41 13.10
CA ARG A 57 29.86 17.08 11.81
C ARG A 57 28.69 18.01 11.51
N THR A 58 27.85 18.35 12.49
CA THR A 58 26.73 19.28 12.26
C THR A 58 27.21 20.68 11.91
N VAL A 59 28.23 21.21 12.61
CA VAL A 59 28.85 22.51 12.28
C VAL A 59 29.49 22.49 10.88
N LEU A 60 30.16 21.40 10.50
CA LEU A 60 30.72 21.27 9.15
C LEU A 60 29.64 21.20 8.06
N VAL A 61 28.52 20.52 8.32
CA VAL A 61 27.41 20.44 7.35
C VAL A 61 26.72 21.80 7.23
N VAL A 62 26.39 22.45 8.34
CA VAL A 62 25.72 23.76 8.35
C VAL A 62 26.65 24.85 7.79
N GLY A 63 27.90 24.89 8.24
CA GLY A 63 28.92 25.82 7.73
C GLY A 63 29.24 25.55 6.27
N GLY A 64 29.33 24.30 5.86
CA GLY A 64 29.50 23.90 4.46
C GLY A 64 28.34 24.32 3.58
N ALA A 65 27.10 24.14 4.03
CA ALA A 65 25.90 24.60 3.31
C ALA A 65 25.84 26.14 3.22
N PHE A 66 26.22 26.85 4.29
CA PHE A 66 26.27 28.32 4.30
C PHE A 66 27.36 28.87 3.39
N ALA A 67 28.55 28.27 3.44
CA ALA A 67 29.65 28.61 2.54
C ALA A 67 29.31 28.29 1.09
N PHE A 68 28.67 27.14 0.83
CA PHE A 68 28.16 26.80 -0.49
C PHE A 68 27.08 27.78 -0.94
N TYR A 69 26.16 28.21 -0.08
CA TYR A 69 25.16 29.20 -0.46
C TYR A 69 25.75 30.57 -0.83
N ASN A 70 26.77 31.04 -0.08
CA ASN A 70 27.39 32.34 -0.34
C ASN A 70 28.44 32.31 -1.46
N PHE A 71 29.16 31.20 -1.60
CA PHE A 71 30.31 31.07 -2.49
C PHE A 71 30.06 30.15 -3.69
N ALA A 72 28.93 29.45 -3.77
CA ALA A 72 28.52 28.84 -5.03
C ALA A 72 28.44 29.97 -6.05
N PRO A 73 29.26 29.94 -7.11
CA PRO A 73 29.30 31.00 -8.08
C PRO A 73 27.89 31.12 -8.68
N SER A 74 27.20 32.21 -8.35
CA SER A 74 26.12 32.72 -9.18
C SER A 74 26.72 32.83 -10.56
N ALA A 75 26.28 31.98 -11.49
CA ALA A 75 26.82 31.86 -12.83
C ALA A 75 27.02 33.25 -13.43
N ALA A 76 28.27 33.71 -13.44
CA ALA A 76 28.65 35.05 -13.79
C ALA A 76 28.68 35.19 -15.32
N SER A 77 27.54 34.99 -15.98
CA SER A 77 27.39 35.28 -17.42
C SER A 77 25.95 35.19 -17.94
N ALA A 78 24.92 35.43 -17.13
CA ALA A 78 23.57 35.63 -17.66
C ALA A 78 22.89 36.75 -16.86
N GLU A 79 22.25 37.65 -17.59
CA GLU A 79 21.76 38.98 -17.21
C GLU A 79 20.72 39.02 -16.06
N GLU A 80 20.42 37.88 -15.46
CA GLU A 80 19.50 37.71 -14.35
C GLU A 80 20.13 36.72 -13.35
N LYS A 81 20.31 37.14 -12.10
CA LYS A 81 20.97 36.36 -11.04
C LYS A 81 20.11 35.16 -10.61
N VAL A 82 19.97 34.17 -11.46
CA VAL A 82 19.34 32.89 -11.14
C VAL A 82 20.39 32.02 -10.47
N ASN A 83 20.15 31.67 -9.21
CA ASN A 83 21.03 30.80 -8.43
C ASN A 83 21.27 29.47 -9.19
N ALA A 84 22.49 28.93 -9.15
CA ALA A 84 22.85 27.66 -9.79
C ALA A 84 21.91 26.51 -9.39
N LEU A 85 21.41 26.53 -8.15
CA LEU A 85 20.39 25.59 -7.68
C LEU A 85 19.06 25.77 -8.42
N THR A 86 18.63 27.01 -8.65
CA THR A 86 17.42 27.29 -9.41
C THR A 86 17.55 26.83 -10.84
N GLN A 87 18.71 27.04 -11.49
CA GLN A 87 18.96 26.54 -12.85
C GLN A 87 18.93 25.00 -12.93
N TYR A 88 19.41 24.32 -11.88
CA TYR A 88 19.33 22.85 -11.79
C TYR A 88 17.90 22.35 -11.54
N LEU A 89 17.13 23.07 -10.71
CA LEU A 89 15.76 22.69 -10.35
C LEU A 89 14.72 23.07 -11.41
N THR A 90 15.02 24.04 -12.27
CA THR A 90 14.15 24.39 -13.40
C THR A 90 14.27 23.33 -14.48
N ILE A 91 13.43 22.30 -14.37
CA ILE A 91 13.14 21.42 -15.51
C ILE A 91 12.58 22.30 -16.64
N SER A 92 13.10 22.12 -17.85
CA SER A 92 12.62 22.86 -19.01
C SER A 92 11.11 22.70 -19.14
N ARG A 93 10.40 23.81 -19.37
CA ARG A 93 8.92 23.79 -19.51
C ARG A 93 8.47 22.78 -20.57
N GLU A 94 9.27 22.57 -21.61
CA GLU A 94 9.00 21.59 -22.65
C GLU A 94 9.12 20.15 -22.14
N GLU A 95 10.12 19.85 -21.32
CA GLU A 95 10.33 18.51 -20.75
C GLU A 95 9.25 18.16 -19.74
N GLY A 96 8.88 19.11 -18.87
CA GLY A 96 7.76 18.96 -17.94
C GLY A 96 6.44 18.74 -18.66
N LYS A 97 6.21 19.44 -19.78
CA LYS A 97 5.04 19.22 -20.64
C LYS A 97 5.04 17.82 -21.25
N ARG A 98 6.17 17.37 -21.84
CA ARG A 98 6.29 16.02 -22.42
C ARG A 98 5.99 14.93 -21.38
N ALA A 99 6.51 15.05 -20.16
CA ALA A 99 6.25 14.09 -19.08
C ALA A 99 4.78 14.09 -18.62
N THR A 100 4.13 15.26 -18.64
CA THR A 100 2.71 15.37 -18.32
C THR A 100 1.84 14.77 -19.41
N ASP A 101 2.19 15.01 -20.68
CA ASP A 101 1.49 14.48 -21.85
C ASP A 101 1.56 12.94 -21.91
N THR A 102 2.71 12.34 -21.58
CA THR A 102 2.84 10.88 -21.50
C THR A 102 1.99 10.29 -20.37
N HIS A 103 1.95 10.93 -19.20
CA HIS A 103 1.10 10.50 -18.10
C HIS A 103 -0.40 10.63 -18.44
N LEU A 104 -0.78 11.72 -19.11
CA LEU A 104 -2.16 11.93 -19.59
C LEU A 104 -2.57 10.83 -20.56
N ALA A 105 -1.69 10.44 -21.48
CA ALA A 105 -1.95 9.36 -22.43
C ALA A 105 -2.13 8.00 -21.73
N LEU A 106 -1.30 7.69 -20.72
CA LEU A 106 -1.43 6.46 -19.93
C LEU A 106 -2.71 6.44 -19.10
N ALA A 107 -3.04 7.54 -18.41
CA ALA A 107 -4.25 7.66 -17.61
C ALA A 107 -5.51 7.52 -18.48
N LYS A 108 -5.48 8.05 -19.71
CA LYS A 108 -6.57 7.85 -20.68
C LYS A 108 -6.72 6.39 -21.05
N ALA A 109 -5.62 5.70 -21.38
CA ALA A 109 -5.67 4.28 -21.74
C ALA A 109 -6.20 3.40 -20.58
N ASP A 110 -5.83 3.73 -19.34
CA ASP A 110 -6.33 3.04 -18.14
C ASP A 110 -7.84 3.30 -17.92
N ALA A 111 -8.28 4.55 -18.11
CA ALA A 111 -9.70 4.89 -18.05
C ALA A 111 -10.52 4.14 -19.11
N ASP A 112 -10.02 4.08 -20.35
CA ASP A 112 -10.66 3.34 -21.44
C ASP A 112 -10.75 1.83 -21.12
N ALA A 113 -9.71 1.26 -20.51
CA ALA A 113 -9.71 -0.13 -20.05
C ALA A 113 -10.70 -0.36 -18.89
N ARG A 114 -10.79 0.59 -17.96
CA ARG A 114 -11.72 0.53 -16.83
C ARG A 114 -13.18 0.58 -17.27
N ILE A 115 -13.53 1.42 -18.25
CA ILE A 115 -14.89 1.52 -18.81
C ILE A 115 -15.41 0.14 -19.25
N LEU A 116 -14.55 -0.70 -19.84
CA LEU A 116 -14.92 -2.05 -20.27
C LEU A 116 -15.35 -2.95 -19.10
N THR A 117 -14.84 -2.69 -17.90
CA THR A 117 -15.06 -3.52 -16.70
C THR A 117 -16.03 -2.92 -15.68
N ASP A 118 -16.31 -1.62 -15.78
CA ASP A 118 -17.09 -0.86 -14.78
C ASP A 118 -18.54 -1.35 -14.65
N GLY A 119 -19.11 -1.92 -15.72
CA GLY A 119 -20.45 -2.52 -15.72
C GLY A 119 -20.48 -4.03 -15.37
N ALA A 120 -19.33 -4.68 -15.23
CA ALA A 120 -19.26 -6.12 -15.00
C ALA A 120 -19.42 -6.45 -13.51
N THR A 121 -20.66 -6.50 -13.04
CA THR A 121 -20.96 -7.05 -11.71
C THR A 121 -21.06 -8.57 -11.77
N LYS A 122 -20.48 -9.27 -10.79
CA LYS A 122 -20.69 -10.73 -10.66
C LYS A 122 -22.18 -10.96 -10.37
N PRO A 123 -22.87 -11.85 -11.10
CA PRO A 123 -24.26 -12.13 -10.80
C PRO A 123 -24.40 -12.57 -9.33
N PRO A 124 -25.41 -12.06 -8.60
CA PRO A 124 -25.63 -12.42 -7.20
C PRO A 124 -25.89 -13.92 -7.12
N VAL A 125 -24.98 -14.65 -6.47
CA VAL A 125 -25.14 -16.09 -6.25
C VAL A 125 -25.86 -16.29 -4.92
N ILE A 126 -27.14 -16.64 -4.98
CA ILE A 126 -27.91 -17.02 -3.80
C ILE A 126 -27.48 -18.43 -3.41
N ARG A 127 -26.73 -18.55 -2.31
CA ARG A 127 -26.37 -19.85 -1.73
C ARG A 127 -27.43 -20.24 -0.71
N LEU A 128 -28.24 -21.23 -1.06
CA LEU A 128 -29.23 -21.78 -0.16
C LEU A 128 -28.51 -22.57 0.95
N ARG A 129 -28.78 -22.23 2.23
CA ARG A 129 -28.23 -22.98 3.37
C ARG A 129 -28.74 -24.42 3.39
N ASN A 130 -29.96 -24.64 2.90
CA ASN A 130 -30.55 -25.96 2.83
C ASN A 130 -31.24 -26.19 1.46
N PRO A 131 -30.57 -26.85 0.50
CA PRO A 131 -31.16 -27.17 -0.79
C PRO A 131 -32.25 -28.24 -0.69
N THR A 132 -32.27 -29.03 0.39
CA THR A 132 -33.27 -30.11 0.56
C THR A 132 -34.67 -29.60 0.92
N VAL A 133 -34.82 -28.31 1.26
CA VAL A 133 -36.13 -27.70 1.55
C VAL A 133 -37.04 -27.69 0.32
N PHE A 134 -36.48 -27.66 -0.89
CA PHE A 134 -37.27 -27.73 -2.13
C PHE A 134 -37.98 -29.08 -2.31
N GLU A 135 -37.34 -30.15 -1.84
CA GLU A 135 -37.87 -31.52 -1.96
C GLU A 135 -38.78 -31.88 -0.78
N ASN A 136 -38.65 -31.18 0.37
CA ASN A 136 -39.43 -31.46 1.57
C ASN A 136 -40.79 -30.74 1.59
N ALA A 137 -41.35 -30.42 0.43
CA ALA A 137 -42.68 -29.87 0.34
C ALA A 137 -43.70 -30.90 0.85
N SER A 138 -44.61 -30.48 1.73
CA SER A 138 -45.74 -31.32 2.11
C SER A 138 -46.52 -31.70 0.85
N PRO A 139 -46.85 -32.98 0.62
CA PRO A 139 -47.66 -33.41 -0.52
C PRO A 139 -49.02 -32.69 -0.62
N HIS A 140 -49.47 -32.09 0.48
CA HIS A 140 -50.73 -31.36 0.58
C HIS A 140 -50.55 -29.83 0.54
N CYS A 141 -49.38 -29.33 0.13
CA CYS A 141 -49.05 -27.90 0.06
C CYS A 141 -49.28 -27.12 1.37
N LEU A 142 -49.16 -27.80 2.52
CA LEU A 142 -49.34 -27.17 3.82
C LEU A 142 -48.06 -26.41 4.20
N GLY A 143 -48.18 -25.10 4.40
CA GLY A 143 -47.09 -24.28 4.93
C GLY A 143 -46.70 -24.73 6.34
N VAL A 144 -45.41 -24.57 6.68
CA VAL A 144 -44.95 -24.84 8.05
C VAL A 144 -45.72 -23.95 9.04
N GLY A 145 -46.20 -24.52 10.14
CA GLY A 145 -46.96 -23.80 11.17
C GLY A 145 -48.45 -23.54 10.88
N GLN A 146 -49.00 -24.04 9.77
CA GLN A 146 -50.44 -23.91 9.45
C GLN A 146 -51.35 -24.85 10.27
N GLN A 147 -50.80 -25.96 10.76
CA GLN A 147 -51.53 -26.92 11.59
C GLN A 147 -51.03 -26.83 13.03
N ALA A 148 -51.97 -26.61 13.95
CA ALA A 148 -51.78 -26.81 15.37
C ALA A 148 -52.42 -28.16 15.75
N ASP A 149 -51.71 -28.96 16.55
CA ASP A 149 -52.28 -30.17 17.12
C ASP A 149 -53.26 -29.79 18.23
N LEU A 150 -54.54 -30.05 18.00
CA LEU A 150 -55.63 -29.78 18.95
C LEU A 150 -56.15 -31.07 19.60
N SER A 151 -55.43 -32.19 19.47
CA SER A 151 -55.87 -33.49 20.00
C SER A 151 -56.07 -33.50 21.53
N ASP A 152 -55.36 -32.63 22.27
CA ASP A 152 -55.51 -32.46 23.73
C ASP A 152 -56.30 -31.21 24.13
N LEU A 153 -57.04 -30.59 23.19
CA LEU A 153 -57.84 -29.40 23.50
C LEU A 153 -59.07 -29.77 24.34
N ARG A 154 -59.00 -29.57 25.66
CA ARG A 154 -60.15 -29.68 26.56
C ARG A 154 -60.96 -28.37 26.54
N ILE A 155 -62.01 -28.34 25.72
CA ILE A 155 -62.96 -27.22 25.69
C ILE A 155 -63.88 -27.31 26.91
N LYS A 156 -63.95 -26.24 27.69
CA LYS A 156 -64.87 -26.11 28.81
C LYS A 156 -66.22 -25.60 28.27
N THR A 157 -67.26 -26.42 28.33
CA THR A 157 -68.63 -25.99 28.01
C THR A 157 -69.27 -25.37 29.25
N ASP A 158 -69.43 -24.06 29.25
CA ASP A 158 -70.35 -23.40 30.18
C ASP A 158 -71.76 -23.55 29.61
N GLY A 159 -72.65 -24.18 30.38
CA GLY A 159 -74.00 -24.53 29.93
C GLY A 159 -74.92 -23.32 29.81
N GLN A 160 -75.40 -23.07 28.59
CA GLN A 160 -76.68 -22.46 28.21
C GLN A 160 -77.10 -23.05 26.86
#